data_AF-A0A7S0BNM6-F1
#
_entry.id   AF-A0A7S0BNM6-F1
#
_cell.length_a   1.000
_cell.length_b   1.000
_cell.length_c   1.000
_cell.angle_alpha   90.00
_cell.angle_beta   90.00
_cell.angle_gamma   90.00
#
_symmetry.space_group_name_H-M   'P 1'
#
loop_
_entity.id
_entity.type
_entity.pdbx_description
1 polymer ?
#
loop_
_entity_poly.entity_id
_entity_poly.type
_entity_poly.pdbx_seq_one_letter_code
_entity_poly.pdbx_strand_id
1 'polypeptide(L)'
;KMKSIDSEPPFIILAGDVVAHGLPCPELLQTTFRKAATEITKVFPKTSVIVAVGNIDLHPANHIELGPDPQLRRIFDAYDAVDWFKTADSAKRTFTKGGYYTITPVPGLRVIVYNAMYYILKLKRW
;
A
#
# COMPACT_ATOMS: atom_id res chain seq x y z
N LYS A 1 -16.50 10.32 12.10
CA LYS A 1 -15.21 9.61 11.81
C LYS A 1 -15.57 8.19 11.40
N MET A 2 -14.82 7.49 10.54
CA MET A 2 -15.21 6.12 10.13
C MET A 2 -15.52 5.19 11.31
N LYS A 3 -14.73 5.26 12.39
CA LYS A 3 -14.96 4.50 13.63
C LYS A 3 -16.33 4.70 14.29
N SER A 4 -17.00 5.83 14.07
CA SER A 4 -18.35 6.07 14.60
C SER A 4 -19.46 5.52 13.70
N ILE A 5 -19.12 5.11 12.48
CA ILE A 5 -20.03 4.49 11.49
C ILE A 5 -19.90 2.98 11.59
N ASP A 6 -18.66 2.48 11.55
CA ASP A 6 -18.31 1.07 11.76
C ASP A 6 -17.02 1.02 12.59
N SER A 7 -17.13 0.52 13.83
CA SER A 7 -16.00 0.44 14.76
C SER A 7 -15.15 -0.81 14.57
N GLU A 8 -15.69 -1.85 13.93
CA GLU A 8 -15.05 -3.15 13.77
C GLU A 8 -15.24 -3.72 12.35
N PRO A 9 -14.84 -2.97 11.30
CA PRO A 9 -14.93 -3.47 9.95
C PRO A 9 -14.05 -4.74 9.81
N PRO A 10 -14.49 -5.74 9.04
CA PRO A 10 -13.77 -7.01 8.88
C PRO A 10 -12.40 -6.80 8.23
N PHE A 11 -12.30 -5.82 7.33
CA PHE A 11 -11.06 -5.34 6.72
C PHE A 11 -11.25 -3.91 6.20
N ILE A 12 -10.15 -3.22 5.93
CA ILE A 12 -10.11 -1.91 5.28
C ILE A 12 -9.37 -2.06 3.94
N ILE A 13 -9.85 -1.38 2.90
CA ILE A 13 -9.12 -1.23 1.63
C ILE A 13 -8.56 0.18 1.57
N LEU A 14 -7.25 0.30 1.43
CA LEU A 14 -6.52 1.54 1.17
C LEU A 14 -5.92 1.46 -0.24
N ALA A 15 -6.55 2.11 -1.21
CA ALA A 15 -6.23 1.93 -2.63
C ALA A 15 -4.98 2.72 -3.11
N GLY A 16 -4.10 3.13 -2.20
CA GLY A 16 -2.90 3.94 -2.51
C GLY A 16 -3.11 5.44 -2.31
N ASP A 17 -2.20 6.22 -2.89
CA ASP A 17 -2.15 7.69 -2.85
C ASP A 17 -2.13 8.24 -1.42
N VAL A 18 -1.26 7.64 -0.60
CA VAL A 18 -1.11 7.98 0.82
C VAL A 18 -0.23 9.22 1.01
N VAL A 19 0.65 9.49 0.05
CA VAL A 19 1.60 10.59 0.12
C VAL A 19 1.10 11.85 -0.59
N ALA A 20 1.57 13.03 -0.18
CA ALA A 20 1.18 14.29 -0.81
C ALA A 20 1.85 14.51 -2.18
N HIS A 21 1.18 15.23 -3.08
CA HIS A 21 1.79 15.70 -4.31
C HIS A 21 3.02 16.59 -4.04
N GLY A 22 4.03 16.48 -4.90
CA GLY A 22 5.20 17.37 -4.88
C GLY A 22 6.20 17.09 -3.76
N LEU A 23 6.18 15.89 -3.17
CA LEU A 23 7.17 15.50 -2.17
C LEU A 23 8.59 15.53 -2.77
N PRO A 24 9.53 16.29 -2.16
CA PRO A 24 10.81 16.59 -2.78
C PRO A 24 11.83 15.45 -2.68
N CYS A 25 11.65 14.49 -1.76
CA CYS A 25 12.63 13.43 -1.54
C CYS A 25 12.02 12.06 -1.17
N PRO A 26 12.67 10.94 -1.58
CA PRO A 26 12.23 9.57 -1.28
C PRO A 26 12.06 9.24 0.21
N GLU A 27 12.85 9.85 1.09
CA GLU A 27 12.91 9.55 2.52
C GLU A 27 11.60 9.92 3.24
N LEU A 28 10.91 10.95 2.73
CA LEU A 28 9.62 11.38 3.26
C LEU A 28 8.49 10.41 2.91
N LEU A 29 8.60 9.62 1.83
CA LEU A 29 7.57 8.64 1.48
C LEU A 29 7.47 7.56 2.56
N GLN A 30 8.60 6.94 2.93
CA GLN A 30 8.59 5.87 3.94
C GLN A 30 8.06 6.35 5.29
N THR A 31 8.42 7.57 5.70
CA THR A 31 7.92 8.20 6.92
C THR A 31 6.40 8.42 6.85
N THR A 32 5.90 8.87 5.69
CA THR A 32 4.46 9.10 5.47
C THR A 32 3.67 7.81 5.51
N PHE A 33 4.12 6.75 4.84
CA PHE A 33 3.49 5.42 4.90
C PHE A 33 3.44 4.89 6.33
N ARG A 34 4.55 4.94 7.06
CA ARG A 34 4.60 4.50 8.47
C ARG A 34 3.65 5.29 9.35
N LYS A 35 3.59 6.61 9.17
CA LYS A 35 2.69 7.47 9.95
C LYS A 35 1.23 7.15 9.65
N ALA A 36 0.84 7.06 8.37
CA ALA A 36 -0.51 6.69 7.97
C ALA A 36 -0.90 5.32 8.53
N ALA A 37 -0.02 4.33 8.38
CA ALA A 37 -0.26 2.99 8.87
C ALA A 37 -0.42 2.94 10.39
N THR A 38 0.46 3.64 11.11
CA THR A 38 0.38 3.77 12.57
C THR A 38 -0.94 4.40 13.02
N GLU A 39 -1.37 5.50 12.39
CA GLU A 39 -2.61 6.18 12.76
C GLU A 39 -3.85 5.32 12.45
N ILE A 40 -3.86 4.60 11.32
CA ILE A 40 -4.96 3.68 10.99
C ILE A 40 -4.99 2.51 12.00
N THR A 41 -3.84 1.87 12.27
CA THR A 41 -3.75 0.77 13.24
C THR A 41 -4.11 1.21 14.65
N LYS A 42 -3.79 2.44 15.08
CA LYS A 42 -4.23 2.99 16.37
C LYS A 42 -5.75 3.05 16.49
N VAL A 43 -6.44 3.39 15.40
CA VAL A 43 -7.90 3.51 15.39
C VAL A 43 -8.57 2.13 15.27
N PHE A 44 -7.99 1.25 14.45
CA PHE A 44 -8.50 -0.08 14.10
C PHE A 44 -7.46 -1.20 14.34
N PRO A 45 -7.09 -1.50 15.59
CA PRO A 45 -5.94 -2.36 15.92
C PRO A 45 -6.14 -3.85 15.58
N LYS A 46 -7.38 -4.27 15.31
CA LYS A 46 -7.73 -5.67 14.99
C LYS A 46 -8.16 -5.86 13.54
N THR A 47 -8.24 -4.78 12.77
CA THR A 47 -8.75 -4.83 11.40
C THR A 47 -7.60 -5.02 10.41
N SER A 48 -7.72 -6.00 9.52
CA SER A 48 -6.75 -6.18 8.43
C SER A 48 -6.85 -5.01 7.46
N VAL A 49 -5.72 -4.41 7.08
CA VAL A 49 -5.68 -3.36 6.06
C VAL A 49 -5.05 -3.92 4.78
N ILE A 50 -5.81 -3.86 3.70
CA ILE A 50 -5.40 -4.26 2.36
C ILE A 50 -4.96 -3.00 1.62
N VAL A 51 -3.71 -2.95 1.19
CA VAL A 51 -3.11 -1.74 0.62
C VAL A 51 -2.67 -1.96 -0.82
N ALA A 52 -3.06 -1.06 -1.71
CA ALA A 52 -2.54 -0.99 -3.08
C ALA A 52 -1.52 0.14 -3.21
N VAL A 53 -0.76 0.13 -4.31
CA VAL A 53 0.20 1.18 -4.64
C VAL A 53 -0.48 2.20 -5.55
N GLY A 54 -0.50 3.46 -5.13
CA GLY A 54 -0.98 4.60 -5.91
C GLY A 54 0.12 5.22 -6.76
N ASN A 55 -0.25 6.15 -7.63
CA ASN A 55 0.69 6.73 -8.58
C ASN A 55 1.59 7.80 -7.96
N ILE A 56 1.11 8.46 -6.91
CA ILE A 56 1.93 9.42 -6.15
C ILE A 56 2.76 8.75 -5.06
N ASP A 57 2.49 7.48 -4.73
CA ASP A 57 3.25 6.68 -3.75
C ASP A 57 4.66 6.29 -4.23
N LEU A 58 5.05 6.73 -5.43
CA LEU A 58 6.35 6.50 -6.04
C LEU A 58 7.12 7.82 -6.18
N HIS A 59 8.44 7.72 -6.21
CA HIS A 59 9.35 8.83 -6.47
C HIS A 59 10.41 8.45 -7.51
N PRO A 60 10.42 9.10 -8.69
CA PRO A 60 9.45 10.11 -9.15
C PRO A 60 8.01 9.56 -9.28
N ALA A 61 7.01 10.43 -9.13
CA ALA A 61 5.61 10.01 -9.26
C ALA A 61 5.33 9.39 -10.64
N ASN A 62 4.46 8.38 -10.67
CA ASN A 62 4.15 7.56 -11.85
C ASN A 62 5.33 6.74 -12.41
N HIS A 63 6.47 6.68 -11.72
CA HIS A 63 7.63 5.94 -12.18
C HIS A 63 7.83 4.64 -11.39
N ILE A 64 7.57 3.53 -12.06
CA ILE A 64 7.85 2.17 -11.59
C ILE A 64 8.74 1.45 -12.60
N GLU A 65 9.68 0.66 -12.10
CA GLU A 65 10.49 -0.23 -12.93
C GLU A 65 9.74 -1.51 -13.30
N LEU A 66 10.01 -2.06 -14.49
CA LEU A 66 9.51 -3.38 -14.86
C LEU A 66 10.29 -4.45 -14.08
N GLY A 67 9.61 -5.13 -13.15
CA GLY A 67 10.21 -6.13 -12.27
C GLY A 67 10.46 -5.58 -10.86
N PRO A 68 11.39 -6.19 -10.09
CA PRO A 68 11.68 -5.75 -8.73
C PRO A 68 12.10 -4.28 -8.67
N ASP A 69 11.37 -3.49 -7.90
CA ASP A 69 11.62 -2.06 -7.72
C ASP A 69 11.94 -1.78 -6.23
N PRO A 70 13.08 -1.15 -5.91
CA PRO A 70 13.43 -0.80 -4.52
C PRO A 70 12.37 0.02 -3.79
N GLN A 71 11.56 0.80 -4.50
CA GLN A 71 10.46 1.58 -3.92
C GLN A 71 9.38 0.69 -3.31
N LEU A 72 9.03 -0.40 -4.01
CA LEU A 72 8.05 -1.38 -3.52
C LEU A 72 8.54 -2.04 -2.24
N ARG A 73 9.85 -2.28 -2.11
CA ARG A 73 10.43 -2.78 -0.87
C ARG A 73 10.27 -1.80 0.29
N ARG A 74 10.50 -0.51 0.06
CA ARG A 74 10.31 0.54 1.08
C ARG A 74 8.87 0.65 1.53
N ILE A 75 7.92 0.58 0.59
CA ILE A 75 6.48 0.57 0.87
C ILE A 75 6.12 -0.67 1.69
N PHE A 76 6.58 -1.85 1.26
CA PHE A 76 6.37 -3.10 2.00
C PHE A 76 6.86 -2.99 3.44
N ASP A 77 8.11 -2.58 3.65
CA ASP A 77 8.72 -2.48 4.98
C ASP A 77 8.02 -1.42 5.88
N ALA A 78 7.37 -0.41 5.29
CA ALA A 78 6.62 0.58 6.06
C ALA A 78 5.32 0.01 6.65
N TYR A 79 4.60 -0.79 5.87
CA TYR A 79 3.33 -1.41 6.28
C TYR A 79 3.53 -2.72 7.05
N ASP A 80 4.57 -3.49 6.73
CA ASP A 80 4.94 -4.72 7.46
C ASP A 80 5.36 -4.42 8.90
N ALA A 81 5.90 -3.22 9.17
CA ALA A 81 6.23 -2.77 10.52
C ALA A 81 5.02 -2.66 11.47
N VAL A 82 3.79 -2.70 10.95
CA VAL A 82 2.54 -2.73 11.72
C VAL A 82 1.66 -3.93 11.35
N ASP A 83 2.27 -5.01 10.87
CA ASP A 83 1.66 -6.31 10.59
C ASP A 83 0.56 -6.34 9.50
N TRP A 84 0.50 -5.35 8.60
CA TRP A 84 -0.56 -5.31 7.56
C TRP A 84 -0.50 -6.46 6.55
N PHE A 85 0.64 -7.14 6.40
CA PHE A 85 0.79 -8.27 5.48
C PHE A 85 0.68 -9.65 6.15
N LYS A 86 0.38 -9.72 7.45
CA LYS A 86 0.41 -10.96 8.24
C LYS A 86 -0.46 -12.09 7.67
N THR A 87 -1.59 -11.75 7.04
CA THR A 87 -2.57 -12.69 6.48
C THR A 87 -2.45 -12.84 4.96
N ALA A 88 -1.47 -12.20 4.33
CA ALA A 88 -1.31 -12.19 2.89
C ALA A 88 -0.36 -13.31 2.40
N ASP A 89 -0.80 -14.06 1.40
CA ASP A 89 -0.10 -15.23 0.90
C ASP A 89 1.14 -14.81 0.11
N SER A 90 2.34 -15.20 0.57
CA SER A 90 3.59 -14.85 -0.11
C SER A 90 3.77 -13.35 -0.38
N ALA A 91 3.11 -12.48 0.40
CA ALA A 91 2.97 -11.06 0.12
C ALA A 91 4.32 -10.36 -0.05
N LYS A 92 5.27 -10.65 0.85
CA LYS A 92 6.64 -10.13 0.75
C LYS A 92 7.26 -10.41 -0.62
N ARG A 93 7.10 -11.62 -1.17
CA ARG A 93 7.69 -12.00 -2.45
C ARG A 93 7.01 -11.28 -3.62
N THR A 94 5.68 -11.27 -3.68
CA THR A 94 4.95 -10.70 -4.83
C THR A 94 4.90 -9.17 -4.78
N PHE A 95 4.72 -8.59 -3.59
CA PHE A 95 4.68 -7.16 -3.40
C PHE A 95 6.03 -6.53 -3.70
N THR A 96 7.14 -7.09 -3.20
CA THR A 96 8.47 -6.52 -3.50
C THR A 96 8.91 -6.78 -4.95
N LYS A 97 8.32 -7.77 -5.62
CA LYS A 97 8.55 -8.05 -7.04
C LYS A 97 7.76 -7.12 -7.96
N GLY A 98 6.55 -6.71 -7.59
CA GLY A 98 5.72 -5.90 -8.48
C GLY A 98 4.51 -5.20 -7.87
N GLY A 99 4.45 -5.01 -6.56
CA GLY A 99 3.38 -4.27 -5.89
C GLY A 99 2.01 -4.94 -5.95
N TYR A 100 1.97 -6.24 -6.28
CA TYR A 100 0.76 -7.05 -6.34
C TYR A 100 0.84 -8.19 -5.34
N TYR A 101 -0.31 -8.66 -4.86
CA TYR A 101 -0.41 -9.82 -3.98
C TYR A 101 -1.85 -10.31 -3.89
N THR A 102 -2.04 -11.45 -3.22
CA THR A 102 -3.37 -11.93 -2.87
C THR A 102 -3.48 -12.11 -1.36
N ILE A 103 -4.69 -11.95 -0.84
CA ILE A 103 -5.00 -12.06 0.59
C ILE A 103 -6.39 -12.64 0.78
N THR A 104 -6.57 -13.40 1.87
CA THR A 104 -7.88 -13.89 2.32
C THR A 104 -8.23 -13.18 3.63
N PRO A 105 -8.76 -11.95 3.57
CA PRO A 105 -8.99 -11.17 4.79
C PRO A 105 -10.06 -11.77 5.69
N VAL A 106 -11.00 -12.53 5.11
CA VAL A 106 -12.04 -13.29 5.81
C VAL A 106 -12.27 -14.64 5.11
N PRO A 107 -12.77 -15.67 5.82
CA PRO A 107 -13.07 -16.97 5.22
C PRO A 107 -13.98 -16.86 4.00
N GLY A 108 -13.63 -17.54 2.92
CA GLY A 108 -14.41 -17.56 1.68
C GLY A 108 -14.22 -16.36 0.74
N LEU A 109 -13.43 -15.35 1.12
CA LEU A 109 -13.16 -14.18 0.28
C LEU A 109 -11.67 -14.12 -0.12
N ARG A 110 -11.39 -14.16 -1.43
CA ARG A 110 -10.06 -13.90 -1.99
C ARG A 110 -10.02 -12.50 -2.59
N VAL A 111 -9.10 -11.67 -2.11
CA VAL A 111 -8.82 -10.36 -2.71
C VAL A 111 -7.54 -10.44 -3.52
N ILE A 112 -7.59 -9.90 -4.74
CA ILE A 112 -6.44 -9.73 -5.62
C ILE A 112 -6.08 -8.25 -5.59
N VAL A 113 -4.92 -7.92 -5.03
CA VAL A 113 -4.38 -6.56 -5.09
C VAL A 113 -3.51 -6.48 -6.33
N TYR A 114 -3.97 -5.71 -7.28
CA TYR A 114 -3.32 -5.50 -8.57
C TYR A 114 -2.60 -4.16 -8.58
N ASN A 115 -1.43 -4.11 -9.22
CA ASN A 115 -0.66 -2.89 -9.38
C ASN A 115 -0.94 -2.24 -10.73
N ALA A 116 -1.82 -1.23 -10.73
CA ALA A 116 -2.21 -0.48 -11.92
C ALA A 116 -1.08 0.40 -12.49
N MET A 117 0.01 0.60 -11.75
CA MET A 117 1.13 1.45 -12.17
C MET A 117 1.85 0.96 -13.41
N TYR A 118 1.74 -0.32 -13.75
CA TYR A 118 2.27 -0.87 -15.00
C TYR A 118 1.49 -0.45 -16.25
N TYR A 119 0.32 0.17 -16.08
CA TYR A 119 -0.62 0.50 -17.15
C TYR A 119 -0.95 1.99 -17.20
N ILE A 120 -0.37 2.79 -16.29
CA ILE A 120 -0.53 4.23 -16.35
C ILE A 120 0.18 4.76 -17.60
N LEU A 121 -0.51 5.60 -18.37
CA LEU A 121 0.13 6.34 -19.44
C LEU A 121 1.15 7.26 -18.80
N LYS A 122 2.45 7.02 -19.07
CA LYS A 122 3.48 8.02 -18.80
C LYS A 122 3.17 9.20 -19.71
N LEU A 123 2.37 10.15 -19.22
CA LEU A 123 2.22 11.44 -19.88
C LEU A 123 3.62 12.01 -19.98
N LYS A 124 4.18 12.01 -21.20
CA LYS A 124 5.39 12.77 -21.51
C LYS A 124 5.04 14.22 -21.23
N ARG A 125 5.32 14.69 -20.02
CA ARG A 125 5.38 16.11 -19.73
C ARG A 125 6.67 16.60 -20.36
N TRP A 126 6.48 17.27 -21.50
CA TRP A 126 7.47 18.10 -22.18
C TRP A 126 7.99 19.17 -21.24
#